data_AF-A0A536MIU5-F1
#
_entry.id   AF-A0A536MIU5-F1
#
_cell.length_a   1.000
_cell.length_b   1.000
_cell.length_c   1.000
_cell.angle_alpha   90.00
_cell.angle_beta   90.00
_cell.angle_gamma   90.00
#
_symmetry.space_group_name_H-M   'P 1'
#
loop_
_entity.id
_entity.type
_entity.pdbx_description
1 polymer ?
#
loop_
_entity_poly.entity_id
_entity_poly.type
_entity_poly.pdbx_seq_one_letter_code
_entity_poly.pdbx_strand_id
1 'polypeptide(L)'
;MERNGDQAAATLVATYRRLVRQRVRESAGAEIKVEGDAVFVAFPSARLAIACGAAILKDAAAQTEAQPEIPVHVGIGVHAGEPVPQEGDFIGSAVNVAARIGSAAATGQLLISDVVRGLVRTGGAFPLRDRGSVSLKGLSEPVHL
;
A
#
# COMPACT_ATOMS: atom_id res chain seq x y z
N MET A 1 31.44 -0.97 -9.55
CA MET A 1 30.28 -1.85 -9.30
C MET A 1 29.14 -1.10 -8.60
N GLU A 2 29.43 -0.25 -7.63
CA GLU A 2 28.45 0.60 -6.90
C GLU A 2 27.55 1.44 -7.83
N ARG A 3 28.15 2.14 -8.80
CA ARG A 3 27.41 3.01 -9.75
C ARG A 3 26.40 2.28 -10.65
N ASN A 4 26.61 0.99 -10.95
CA ASN A 4 25.65 0.19 -11.73
C ASN A 4 24.51 -0.33 -10.83
N GLY A 5 24.80 -0.63 -9.56
CA GLY A 5 23.79 -0.98 -8.56
C GLY A 5 22.83 0.18 -8.27
N ASP A 6 23.36 1.40 -8.13
CA ASP A 6 22.56 2.60 -7.88
C ASP A 6 21.62 2.92 -9.05
N GLN A 7 22.08 2.74 -10.29
CA GLN A 7 21.24 2.94 -11.48
C GLN A 7 20.13 1.89 -11.60
N ALA A 8 20.44 0.62 -11.30
CA ALA A 8 19.43 -0.44 -11.30
C ALA A 8 18.37 -0.18 -10.20
N ALA A 9 18.79 0.21 -9.00
CA ALA A 9 17.90 0.58 -7.91
C ALA A 9 17.02 1.79 -8.26
N ALA A 10 17.60 2.83 -8.85
CA ALA A 10 16.85 4.00 -9.30
C ALA A 10 15.80 3.65 -10.36
N THR A 11 16.16 2.77 -11.30
CA THR A 11 15.25 2.27 -12.35
C THR A 11 14.09 1.48 -11.74
N LEU A 12 14.39 0.59 -10.78
CA LEU A 12 13.38 -0.19 -10.07
C LEU A 12 12.38 0.72 -9.34
N VAL A 13 12.89 1.68 -8.56
CA VAL A 13 12.05 2.65 -7.82
C VAL A 13 11.19 3.48 -8.78
N ALA A 14 11.75 3.93 -9.91
CA ALA A 14 11.01 4.67 -10.92
C ALA A 14 9.89 3.84 -11.56
N THR A 15 10.16 2.58 -11.90
CA THR A 15 9.17 1.64 -12.46
C THR A 15 8.04 1.39 -11.47
N TYR A 16 8.36 1.09 -10.21
CA TYR A 16 7.39 0.92 -9.15
C TYR A 16 6.51 2.17 -8.95
N ARG A 17 7.12 3.36 -8.80
CA ARG A 17 6.37 4.60 -8.58
C ARG A 17 5.47 4.95 -9.77
N ARG A 18 5.92 4.71 -11.00
CA ARG A 18 5.11 4.93 -12.21
C ARG A 18 3.84 4.07 -12.18
N LEU A 19 3.99 2.78 -11.87
CA LEU A 19 2.89 1.82 -11.78
C LEU A 19 1.88 2.22 -10.70
N VAL A 20 2.36 2.52 -9.49
CA VAL A 20 1.49 2.97 -8.38
C VAL A 20 0.72 4.23 -8.77
N ARG A 21 1.42 5.26 -9.27
CA ARG A 21 0.81 6.53 -9.66
C ARG A 21 -0.25 6.39 -10.73
N GLN A 22 -0.05 5.48 -11.68
CA GLN A 22 -1.04 5.19 -12.71
C GLN A 22 -2.34 4.65 -12.08
N ARG A 23 -2.24 3.61 -11.24
CA ARG A 23 -3.41 2.98 -10.61
C ARG A 23 -4.13 3.89 -9.63
N VAL A 24 -3.39 4.71 -8.88
CA VAL A 24 -3.96 5.70 -7.96
C VAL A 24 -4.83 6.70 -8.72
N ARG A 25 -4.35 7.24 -9.85
CA ARG A 25 -5.14 8.16 -10.69
C ARG A 25 -6.39 7.49 -11.28
N GLU A 26 -6.25 6.28 -11.79
CA GLU A 26 -7.37 5.51 -12.36
C GLU A 26 -8.45 5.18 -11.32
N SER A 27 -8.07 5.10 -10.03
CA SER A 27 -8.96 4.73 -8.92
C SER A 27 -9.44 5.93 -8.10
N ALA A 28 -9.31 7.15 -8.63
CA ALA A 28 -9.68 8.42 -7.96
C ALA A 28 -9.01 8.61 -6.58
N GLY A 29 -7.79 8.12 -6.42
CA GLY A 29 -6.94 8.37 -5.26
C GLY A 29 -6.01 9.56 -5.46
N ALA A 30 -5.39 9.98 -4.37
CA ALA A 30 -4.37 11.03 -4.35
C ALA A 30 -3.09 10.49 -3.73
N GLU A 31 -1.94 10.73 -4.38
CA GLU A 31 -0.64 10.58 -3.73
C GLU A 31 -0.45 11.72 -2.74
N ILE A 32 -0.10 11.36 -1.50
CA ILE A 32 0.10 12.30 -0.39
C ILE A 32 1.58 12.60 -0.27
N LYS A 33 2.38 11.55 -0.10
CA LYS A 33 3.83 11.67 0.02
C LYS A 33 4.54 10.37 -0.32
N VAL A 34 5.86 10.49 -0.42
CA VAL A 34 6.78 9.38 -0.59
C VAL A 34 7.81 9.44 0.53
N GLU A 35 8.03 8.31 1.20
CA GLU A 35 9.01 8.18 2.28
C GLU A 35 9.89 6.96 1.99
N GLY A 36 11.14 7.20 1.58
CA GLY A 36 11.99 6.15 1.05
C GLY A 36 11.40 5.52 -0.22
N ASP A 37 11.11 4.22 -0.14
CA ASP A 37 10.43 3.43 -1.16
C ASP A 37 8.91 3.31 -0.92
N ALA A 38 8.39 3.74 0.23
CA ALA A 38 6.96 3.73 0.51
C ALA A 38 6.25 4.90 -0.17
N VAL A 39 5.06 4.63 -0.73
CA VAL A 39 4.18 5.66 -1.31
C VAL A 39 2.89 5.69 -0.50
N PHE A 40 2.57 6.86 0.03
CA PHE A 40 1.35 7.10 0.80
C PHE A 40 0.29 7.68 -0.10
N VAL A 41 -0.87 7.03 -0.13
CA VAL A 41 -2.00 7.40 -0.99
C VAL A 41 -3.28 7.44 -0.17
N ALA A 42 -4.16 8.38 -0.49
CA ALA A 42 -5.47 8.52 0.14
C ALA A 42 -6.57 8.26 -0.88
N PHE A 43 -7.66 7.69 -0.39
CA PHE A 43 -8.87 7.43 -1.18
C PHE A 43 -10.09 7.88 -0.40
N PRO A 44 -11.14 8.37 -1.08
CA PRO A 44 -12.41 8.71 -0.45
C PRO A 44 -13.23 7.46 -0.04
N SER A 45 -12.77 6.26 -0.40
CA SER A 45 -13.48 5.00 -0.13
C SER A 45 -12.51 3.85 0.13
N ALA A 46 -12.78 3.08 1.19
CA ALA A 46 -12.09 1.83 1.50
C ALA A 46 -12.14 0.83 0.32
N ARG A 47 -13.26 0.79 -0.42
CA ARG A 47 -13.41 -0.08 -1.59
C ARG A 47 -12.46 0.30 -2.71
N LEU A 48 -12.34 1.60 -3.00
CA LEU A 48 -11.43 2.11 -4.02
C LEU A 48 -9.97 1.84 -3.64
N ALA A 49 -9.62 2.02 -2.36
CA ALA A 49 -8.28 1.70 -1.86
C ALA A 49 -7.91 0.22 -2.07
N ILE A 50 -8.82 -0.71 -1.72
CA ILE A 50 -8.59 -2.15 -1.92
C ILE A 50 -8.51 -2.48 -3.41
N ALA A 51 -9.42 -1.96 -4.24
CA ALA A 51 -9.41 -2.20 -5.69
C ALA A 51 -8.11 -1.72 -6.33
N CYS A 52 -7.66 -0.50 -5.98
CA CYS A 52 -6.41 0.06 -6.44
C CYS A 52 -5.22 -0.80 -6.00
N GLY A 53 -5.19 -1.22 -4.74
CA GLY A 53 -4.12 -2.07 -4.22
C GLY A 53 -4.05 -3.41 -4.93
N ALA A 54 -5.19 -4.08 -5.15
CA ALA A 54 -5.25 -5.33 -5.90
C ALA A 54 -4.75 -5.16 -7.35
N ALA A 55 -5.09 -4.05 -8.01
CA ALA A 55 -4.61 -3.73 -9.34
C ALA A 55 -3.10 -3.48 -9.37
N ILE A 56 -2.54 -2.78 -8.36
CA ILE A 56 -1.09 -2.57 -8.22
C ILE A 56 -0.36 -3.90 -8.08
N LEU A 57 -0.84 -4.80 -7.22
CA LEU A 57 -0.21 -6.12 -7.01
C LEU A 57 -0.21 -6.95 -8.30
N LYS A 58 -1.33 -6.92 -9.05
CA LYS A 58 -1.44 -7.61 -10.33
C LYS A 58 -0.43 -7.07 -11.36
N ASP A 59 -0.34 -5.76 -11.49
CA ASP A 59 0.59 -5.14 -12.44
C ASP A 59 2.05 -5.35 -12.02
N ALA A 60 2.35 -5.33 -10.71
CA ALA A 60 3.70 -5.56 -10.20
C ALA A 60 4.16 -6.99 -10.50
N ALA A 61 3.26 -7.98 -10.34
CA ALA A 61 3.52 -9.35 -10.73
C ALA A 61 3.78 -9.47 -12.25
N ALA A 62 2.92 -8.88 -13.08
CA ALA A 62 3.06 -8.90 -14.53
C ALA A 62 4.36 -8.20 -15.00
N GLN A 63 4.73 -7.08 -14.38
CA GLN A 63 5.99 -6.38 -14.64
C GLN A 63 7.20 -7.26 -14.30
N THR A 64 7.14 -7.98 -13.18
CA THR A 64 8.21 -8.88 -12.73
C THR A 64 8.35 -10.10 -13.66
N GLU A 65 7.23 -10.65 -14.14
CA GLU A 65 7.24 -11.74 -15.13
C GLU A 65 7.82 -11.27 -16.47
N ALA A 66 7.45 -10.06 -16.92
CA ALA A 66 7.89 -9.52 -18.21
C ALA A 66 9.35 -9.04 -18.20
N GLN A 67 9.86 -8.55 -17.06
CA GLN A 67 11.22 -8.04 -16.88
C GLN A 67 11.83 -8.57 -15.57
N PRO A 68 12.26 -9.85 -15.53
CA PRO A 68 12.81 -10.48 -14.33
C PRO A 68 14.07 -9.80 -13.78
N GLU A 69 14.77 -9.03 -14.61
CA GLU A 69 15.95 -8.24 -14.24
C GLU A 69 15.61 -6.95 -13.45
N ILE A 70 14.34 -6.53 -13.44
CA ILE A 70 13.82 -5.41 -12.63
C ILE A 70 12.55 -5.87 -11.89
N PRO A 71 12.67 -6.77 -10.90
CA PRO A 71 11.52 -7.35 -10.22
C PRO A 71 10.87 -6.33 -9.28
N VAL A 72 9.57 -6.10 -9.44
CA VAL A 72 8.79 -5.16 -8.62
C VAL A 72 8.09 -5.92 -7.50
N HIS A 73 8.72 -5.94 -6.33
CA HIS A 73 8.15 -6.54 -5.13
C HIS A 73 7.40 -5.49 -4.30
N VAL A 74 6.10 -5.71 -4.10
CA VAL A 74 5.23 -4.77 -3.40
C VAL A 74 4.36 -5.50 -2.37
N GLY A 75 4.31 -4.94 -1.16
CA GLY A 75 3.30 -5.23 -0.14
C GLY A 75 2.46 -3.98 0.11
N ILE A 76 1.17 -4.15 0.41
CA ILE A 76 0.23 -3.05 0.59
C ILE A 76 -0.49 -3.18 1.93
N GLY A 77 -0.61 -2.05 2.63
CA GLY A 77 -1.42 -1.93 3.84
C GLY A 77 -2.51 -0.88 3.67
N VAL A 78 -3.73 -1.21 4.07
CA VAL A 78 -4.86 -0.28 4.03
C VAL A 78 -5.47 -0.12 5.41
N HIS A 79 -5.61 1.12 5.84
CA HIS A 79 -6.31 1.50 7.06
C HIS A 79 -7.24 2.68 6.79
N ALA A 80 -8.26 2.82 7.61
CA ALA A 80 -9.18 3.95 7.60
C ALA A 80 -9.29 4.50 9.02
N GLY A 81 -9.26 5.82 9.13
CA GLY A 81 -9.37 6.56 10.38
C GLY A 81 -9.48 8.04 10.09
N GLU A 82 -9.30 8.87 11.11
CA GLU A 82 -9.42 10.32 11.01
C GLU A 82 -8.04 10.98 11.15
N PRO A 83 -7.22 11.04 10.07
CA PRO A 83 -5.99 11.81 10.12
C PRO A 83 -6.28 13.32 10.09
N VAL A 84 -5.37 14.10 10.64
CA VAL A 84 -5.41 15.56 10.58
C VAL A 84 -4.69 16.02 9.30
N PRO A 85 -5.34 16.75 8.40
CA PRO A 85 -4.68 17.35 7.24
C PRO A 85 -3.69 18.43 7.68
N GLN A 86 -2.49 18.42 7.08
CA GLN A 86 -1.48 19.46 7.32
C GLN A 86 -0.69 19.70 6.03
N GLU A 87 -0.84 20.90 5.44
CA GLU A 87 -0.02 21.36 4.29
C GLU A 87 0.08 20.37 3.11
N GLY A 88 -1.00 19.64 2.81
CA GLY A 88 -1.02 18.63 1.74
C GLY A 88 -0.54 17.24 2.16
N ASP A 89 -0.20 17.06 3.44
CA ASP A 89 0.08 15.78 4.09
C ASP A 89 -1.04 15.42 5.10
N PHE A 90 -0.90 14.24 5.70
CA PHE A 90 -1.71 13.76 6.80
C PHE A 90 -0.81 13.39 7.98
N ILE A 91 -1.19 13.86 9.17
CA ILE A 91 -0.57 13.45 10.43
C ILE A 91 -1.61 12.75 11.29
N GLY A 92 -1.17 11.71 11.99
CA GLY A 92 -1.98 11.05 13.00
C GLY A 92 -1.74 9.55 13.09
N SER A 93 -2.39 8.95 14.08
CA SER A 93 -2.35 7.51 14.31
C SER A 93 -2.78 6.72 13.08
N ALA A 94 -3.76 7.20 12.31
CA ALA A 94 -4.25 6.51 11.11
C ALA A 94 -3.15 6.29 10.05
N VAL A 95 -2.31 7.30 9.80
CA VAL A 95 -1.19 7.19 8.84
C VAL A 95 -0.13 6.23 9.35
N ASN A 96 0.18 6.29 10.64
CA ASN A 96 1.13 5.38 11.29
C ASN A 96 0.65 3.93 11.23
N VAL A 97 -0.62 3.67 11.53
CA VAL A 97 -1.21 2.33 11.43
C VAL A 97 -1.13 1.82 9.99
N ALA A 98 -1.54 2.63 9.00
CA ALA A 98 -1.44 2.25 7.58
C ALA A 98 0.01 1.89 7.18
N ALA A 99 0.98 2.70 7.58
CA ALA A 99 2.40 2.45 7.32
C ALA A 99 2.88 1.12 7.92
N ARG A 100 2.46 0.81 9.16
CA ARG A 100 2.84 -0.42 9.85
C ARG A 100 2.19 -1.65 9.25
N ILE A 101 0.93 -1.56 8.82
CA ILE A 101 0.27 -2.65 8.08
C ILE A 101 1.00 -2.88 6.75
N GLY A 102 1.36 -1.81 6.03
CA GLY A 102 2.10 -1.91 4.77
C GLY A 102 3.48 -2.56 4.95
N SER A 103 4.20 -2.19 6.02
CA SER A 103 5.49 -2.79 6.37
C SER A 103 5.39 -4.28 6.75
N ALA A 104 4.24 -4.73 7.25
CA ALA A 104 3.99 -6.13 7.60
C ALA A 104 3.52 -6.98 6.41
N ALA A 105 3.08 -6.35 5.33
CA ALA A 105 2.63 -7.04 4.13
C ALA A 105 3.83 -7.62 3.38
N ALA A 106 3.82 -8.94 3.15
CA ALA A 106 4.80 -9.56 2.28
C ALA A 106 4.57 -9.17 0.81
N THR A 107 5.55 -9.45 -0.05
CA THR A 107 5.40 -9.29 -1.50
C THR A 107 4.14 -10.01 -2.01
N GLY A 108 3.33 -9.30 -2.80
CA GLY A 108 2.07 -9.82 -3.32
C GLY A 108 0.91 -9.82 -2.33
N GLN A 109 1.09 -9.27 -1.11
CA GLN A 109 0.02 -9.20 -0.11
C GLN A 109 -0.59 -7.81 -0.02
N LEU A 110 -1.91 -7.81 0.16
CA LEU A 110 -2.69 -6.65 0.58
C LEU A 110 -3.30 -6.98 1.94
N LEU A 111 -2.85 -6.29 2.98
CA LEU A 111 -3.37 -6.39 4.32
C LEU A 111 -4.29 -5.20 4.61
N ILE A 112 -5.37 -5.44 5.33
CA ILE A 112 -6.32 -4.40 5.72
C ILE A 112 -6.56 -4.47 7.23
N SER A 113 -6.76 -3.33 7.87
CA SER A 113 -7.24 -3.34 9.27
C SER A 113 -8.70 -3.82 9.37
N ASP A 114 -9.11 -4.29 10.56
CA ASP A 114 -10.50 -4.64 10.86
C ASP A 114 -11.50 -3.48 10.59
N VAL A 115 -11.09 -2.23 10.78
CA VAL A 115 -11.90 -1.04 10.43
C VAL A 115 -12.27 -1.07 8.95
N VAL A 116 -11.28 -1.29 8.08
CA VAL A 116 -11.47 -1.38 6.62
C VAL A 116 -12.31 -2.59 6.26
N ARG A 117 -12.08 -3.75 6.92
CA ARG A 117 -12.91 -4.96 6.76
C ARG A 117 -14.38 -4.66 7.05
N GLY A 118 -14.67 -3.97 8.16
CA GLY A 118 -16.01 -3.54 8.54
C GLY A 118 -16.69 -2.68 7.48
N LEU A 119 -15.97 -1.72 6.90
CA LEU A 119 -16.47 -0.80 5.87
C LEU A 119 -16.82 -1.49 4.54
N VAL A 120 -16.20 -2.62 4.21
CA VAL A 120 -16.42 -3.30 2.91
C VAL A 120 -17.28 -4.56 3.01
N ARG A 121 -17.65 -4.99 4.23
CA ARG A 121 -18.35 -6.25 4.52
C ARG A 121 -19.64 -6.45 3.71
N THR A 122 -20.44 -5.39 3.53
CA THR A 122 -21.79 -5.50 2.95
C THR A 122 -21.82 -5.49 1.43
N GLY A 123 -20.70 -5.25 0.75
CA GLY A 123 -20.68 -5.11 -0.71
C GLY A 123 -19.80 -6.12 -1.45
N GLY A 124 -19.49 -7.27 -0.83
CA GLY A 124 -19.13 -8.54 -1.48
C GLY A 124 -18.00 -8.57 -2.52
N ALA A 125 -17.18 -7.52 -2.67
CA ALA A 125 -16.31 -7.41 -3.83
C ALA A 125 -14.97 -8.15 -3.72
N PHE A 126 -14.55 -8.52 -2.50
CA PHE A 126 -13.22 -9.07 -2.29
C PHE A 126 -13.28 -10.30 -1.38
N PRO A 127 -12.66 -11.43 -1.77
CA PRO A 127 -12.43 -12.52 -0.83
C PRO A 127 -11.43 -12.05 0.23
N LEU A 128 -11.80 -12.19 1.50
CA LEU A 128 -10.96 -11.82 2.63
C LEU A 128 -10.64 -13.05 3.47
N ARG A 129 -9.40 -13.12 3.97
CA ARG A 129 -8.94 -14.16 4.88
C ARG A 129 -8.43 -13.50 6.15
N ASP A 130 -9.04 -13.88 7.27
CA ASP A 130 -8.63 -13.45 8.60
C ASP A 130 -7.20 -13.90 8.92
N ARG A 131 -6.36 -12.97 9.39
CA ARG A 131 -4.98 -13.19 9.83
C ARG A 131 -4.82 -13.06 11.36
N GLY A 132 -5.88 -12.68 12.07
CA GLY A 132 -5.86 -12.46 13.50
C GLY A 132 -5.14 -11.18 13.93
N SER A 133 -4.99 -11.01 15.24
CA SER A 133 -4.34 -9.84 15.82
C SER A 133 -2.81 -9.96 15.78
N VAL A 134 -2.16 -8.91 15.27
CA VAL A 134 -0.70 -8.83 15.13
C VAL A 134 -0.18 -7.59 15.84
N SER A 135 0.86 -7.76 16.67
CA SER A 135 1.57 -6.63 17.26
C SER A 135 2.53 -6.02 16.24
N LEU A 136 2.30 -4.77 15.86
CA LEU A 136 3.12 -4.06 14.89
C LEU A 136 4.05 -3.06 15.59
N LYS A 137 5.30 -2.97 15.13
CA LYS A 137 6.31 -2.09 15.73
C LYS A 137 5.80 -0.64 15.83
N GLY A 138 5.88 -0.07 17.02
CA GLY A 138 5.52 1.33 17.27
C GLY A 138 4.03 1.61 17.42
N LEU A 139 3.17 0.57 17.42
CA LEU A 139 1.78 0.69 17.86
C LEU A 139 1.65 0.13 19.28
N SER A 140 0.83 0.79 20.10
CA SER A 140 0.58 0.39 21.50
C SER A 140 -0.39 -0.79 21.61
N GLU A 141 -1.29 -0.94 20.64
CA GLU A 141 -2.30 -2.00 20.61
C GLU A 141 -2.10 -2.91 19.39
N PRO A 142 -2.40 -4.22 19.52
CA PRO A 142 -2.42 -5.13 18.37
C PRO A 142 -3.44 -4.69 17.32
N VAL A 143 -3.11 -4.92 16.05
CA VAL A 143 -4.02 -4.66 14.93
C VAL A 143 -4.52 -5.99 14.39
N HIS A 144 -5.84 -6.13 14.25
CA HIS A 144 -6.46 -7.28 13.60
C HIS A 144 -6.47 -7.08 12.08
N LEU A 145 -5.89 -8.04 11.36
CA LEU A 145 -5.68 -8.04 9.90
C LEU A 145 -6.49 -9.12 9.17
#